data_AF-A0A0N4UR91-F1
#
_entry.id   AF-A0A0N4UR91-F1
#
_cell.length_a   1.000
_cell.length_b   1.000
_cell.length_c   1.000
_cell.angle_alpha   90.00
_cell.angle_beta   90.00
_cell.angle_gamma   90.00
#
_symmetry.space_group_name_H-M   'P 1'
#
loop_
_entity.id
_entity.type
_entity.pdbx_description
1 polymer ?
#
loop_
_entity_poly.entity_id
_entity_poly.type
_entity_poly.pdbx_seq_one_letter_code
_entity_poly.pdbx_strand_id
1 'polypeptide(L)'
;MIFREIQPSNSSERFSSNDKICWLRCQCENESYTREGEKCVEIQQRTVIANNPTTIGEIPIQSDSINNTRNYKIGDKISDYGCQRTNQKCGTNMIFKTISKVLFLEYSQPLYRCFQQCSCINDKYVENDGQCIDSMYNKV
;
A
#
# COMPACT_ATOMS: atom_id res chain seq x y z
N MET A 1 15.37 14.47 0.29
CA MET A 1 15.34 13.04 0.67
C MET A 1 16.17 12.87 1.93
N ILE A 2 15.80 11.95 2.82
CA ILE A 2 16.51 11.67 4.07
C ILE A 2 16.77 10.17 4.20
N PHE A 3 17.91 9.82 4.80
CA PHE A 3 18.22 8.45 5.20
C PHE A 3 17.61 8.17 6.57
N ARG A 4 16.92 7.03 6.71
CA ARG A 4 16.42 6.56 7.99
C ARG A 4 16.92 5.16 8.27
N GLU A 5 17.37 4.95 9.50
CA GLU A 5 17.77 3.64 9.99
C GLU A 5 16.57 2.70 10.07
N ILE A 6 16.74 1.51 9.50
CA ILE A 6 15.81 0.40 9.63
C ILE A 6 16.15 -0.27 10.95
N GLN A 7 15.28 -0.14 11.94
CA GLN A 7 15.35 -0.95 13.14
C GLN A 7 15.02 -2.40 12.76
N PRO A 8 15.90 -3.39 13.02
CA PRO A 8 15.65 -4.78 12.68
C PRO A 8 14.63 -5.36 13.67
N SER A 9 13.35 -5.11 13.44
CA SER A 9 12.27 -5.77 14.17
C SER A 9 11.48 -6.77 13.31
N ASN A 10 11.80 -6.91 12.01
CA ASN A 10 11.06 -7.74 11.06
C ASN A 10 11.92 -8.48 10.00
N SER A 11 13.25 -8.49 10.07
CA SER A 11 14.04 -9.31 9.15
C SER A 11 14.13 -10.75 9.67
N SER A 12 13.54 -11.69 8.95
CA SER A 12 13.62 -13.14 9.17
C SER A 12 15.01 -13.72 8.87
N GLU A 13 16.00 -12.89 8.58
CA GLU A 13 17.37 -13.32 8.30
C GLU A 13 18.17 -13.42 9.59
N ARG A 14 18.34 -14.65 10.09
CA ARG A 14 19.35 -14.99 11.10
C ARG A 14 20.74 -14.85 10.47
N PHE A 15 21.29 -13.65 10.43
CA PHE A 15 22.72 -13.48 10.19
C PHE A 15 23.47 -13.51 11.53
N SER A 16 24.23 -14.60 11.71
CA SER A 16 25.21 -14.77 12.77
C SER A 16 26.53 -14.14 12.34
N SER A 17 26.85 -12.92 12.78
CA SER A 17 28.23 -12.45 12.99
C SER A 17 28.22 -11.05 13.58
N ASN A 18 29.19 -10.74 14.44
CA ASN A 18 29.34 -9.58 15.32
C ASN A 18 29.56 -8.20 14.62
N ASP A 19 28.93 -7.95 13.47
CA ASP A 19 29.02 -6.66 12.77
C ASP A 19 27.71 -5.88 12.93
N LYS A 20 27.80 -4.67 13.49
CA LYS A 20 26.67 -3.73 13.58
C LYS A 20 26.34 -3.22 12.18
N ILE A 21 25.65 -4.03 11.38
CA ILE A 21 25.17 -3.62 10.06
C ILE A 21 24.02 -2.62 10.26
N CYS A 22 24.29 -1.34 9.96
CA CYS A 22 23.29 -0.29 9.93
C CYS A 22 22.60 -0.29 8.56
N TRP A 23 21.31 -0.60 8.53
CA TRP A 23 20.51 -0.54 7.32
C TRP A 23 19.88 0.84 7.21
N LEU A 24 20.12 1.55 6.11
CA LEU A 24 19.50 2.83 5.84
C LEU A 24 18.54 2.70 4.65
N ARG A 25 17.33 3.26 4.76
CA ARG A 25 16.45 3.50 3.61
C ARG A 25 16.37 4.97 3.29
N CYS A 26 16.42 5.33 2.02
CA CYS A 26 16.04 6.67 1.56
C CYS A 26 14.52 6.82 1.61
N GLN A 27 14.03 7.94 2.12
CA GLN A 27 12.63 8.35 2.06
C GLN A 27 12.52 9.87 1.89
N CYS A 28 11.31 10.38 1.61
CA CYS A 28 11.09 11.82 1.60
C CYS A 28 11.21 12.40 3.02
N GLU A 29 11.56 13.69 3.08
CA GLU A 29 11.96 14.39 4.30
C GLU A 29 10.86 14.36 5.37
N ASN A 30 9.66 14.75 4.96
CA ASN A 30 8.45 14.69 5.75
C ASN A 30 7.29 14.28 4.83
N GLU A 31 6.10 14.22 5.40
CA GLU A 31 4.87 13.80 4.73
C GLU A 31 4.33 14.82 3.73
N SER A 32 4.87 16.04 3.68
CA SER A 32 4.54 17.06 2.68
C SER A 32 5.14 16.76 1.30
N TYR A 33 5.92 15.67 1.16
CA TYR A 33 6.52 15.27 -0.11
C TYR A 33 6.15 13.83 -0.49
N THR A 34 5.89 13.60 -1.76
CA THR A 34 5.70 12.25 -2.33
C THR A 34 6.86 11.87 -3.26
N ARG A 35 7.16 10.58 -3.40
CA ARG A 35 8.21 10.09 -4.29
C ARG A 35 7.69 10.02 -5.72
N GLU A 36 8.34 10.74 -6.62
CA GLU A 36 8.14 10.68 -8.06
C GLU A 36 9.48 10.30 -8.72
N GLY A 37 9.62 9.02 -9.10
CA GLY A 37 10.89 8.46 -9.56
C GLY A 37 12.00 8.57 -8.51
N GLU A 38 13.08 9.25 -8.88
CA GLU A 38 14.24 9.51 -8.02
C GLU A 38 14.15 10.84 -7.25
N LYS A 39 13.00 11.52 -7.28
CA LYS A 39 12.80 12.82 -6.64
C LYS A 39 11.67 12.76 -5.61
N CYS A 40 11.74 13.66 -4.64
CA CYS A 40 10.63 13.97 -3.76
C CYS A 40 10.00 15.26 -4.24
N VAL A 41 8.74 15.22 -4.61
CA VAL A 41 7.97 16.37 -5.07
C VAL A 41 7.03 16.81 -3.97
N GLU A 42 6.98 18.12 -3.72
CA GLU A 42 6.09 18.68 -2.71
C GLU A 42 4.65 18.43 -3.12
N ILE A 43 3.86 17.96 -2.17
CA ILE A 43 2.43 17.85 -2.31
C ILE A 43 1.90 19.29 -2.26
N GLN A 44 1.87 19.96 -3.41
CA GLN A 44 1.24 21.27 -3.50
C GLN A 44 -0.18 21.13 -2.96
N GLN A 45 -0.48 21.87 -1.89
CA GLN A 45 -1.83 22.00 -1.35
C GLN A 45 -2.72 22.57 -2.45
N ARG A 46 -3.29 21.70 -3.28
CA ARG A 46 -4.25 22.11 -4.29
C ARG A 46 -5.51 22.42 -3.52
N THR A 47 -5.68 23.69 -3.20
CA THR A 47 -6.92 24.33 -2.73
C THR A 47 -8.04 23.85 -3.64
N VAL A 48 -8.82 22.86 -3.20
CA VAL A 48 -10.09 22.54 -3.86
C VAL A 48 -11.05 23.63 -3.43
N ILE A 49 -11.02 24.71 -4.20
CA ILE A 49 -12.14 25.62 -4.34
C ILE A 49 -13.35 24.74 -4.62
N ALA A 50 -14.32 24.79 -3.71
CA ALA A 50 -15.65 24.28 -3.94
C ALA A 50 -16.18 24.85 -5.27
N ASN A 51 -16.95 24.03 -5.99
CA ASN A 51 -18.02 24.39 -6.93
C ASN A 51 -17.91 23.68 -8.30
N ASN A 52 -18.95 22.87 -8.52
CA ASN A 52 -19.58 22.43 -9.76
C ASN A 52 -19.23 21.03 -10.31
N PRO A 53 -20.23 20.12 -10.36
CA PRO A 53 -20.16 18.91 -11.16
C PRO A 53 -20.38 19.26 -12.64
N THR A 54 -20.03 18.32 -13.52
CA THR A 54 -20.22 18.29 -15.00
C THR A 54 -18.95 18.60 -15.80
N THR A 55 -18.24 17.57 -16.27
CA THR A 55 -18.24 17.17 -17.71
C THR A 55 -17.39 15.90 -17.88
N ILE A 56 -17.94 15.02 -18.70
CA ILE A 56 -17.54 13.65 -19.04
C ILE A 56 -16.14 13.61 -19.68
N GLY A 57 -15.30 12.72 -19.14
CA GLY A 57 -14.04 12.24 -19.71
C GLY A 57 -13.78 10.87 -19.11
N GLU A 58 -14.22 9.84 -19.80
CA GLU A 58 -14.29 8.45 -19.35
C GLU A 58 -12.91 7.88 -19.01
N ILE A 59 -12.63 7.71 -17.71
CA ILE A 59 -11.73 6.68 -17.22
C ILE A 59 -12.57 5.92 -16.18
N PRO A 60 -12.78 4.59 -16.32
CA PRO A 60 -13.74 3.88 -15.48
C PRO A 60 -13.23 3.81 -14.05
N ILE A 61 -13.61 4.80 -13.25
CA ILE A 61 -13.62 4.72 -11.79
C ILE A 61 -14.75 3.75 -11.47
N GLN A 62 -14.42 2.47 -11.43
CA GLN A 62 -15.31 1.46 -10.90
C GLN A 62 -15.37 1.66 -9.39
N SER A 63 -16.24 2.58 -8.97
CA SER A 63 -16.79 2.58 -7.62
C SER A 63 -17.70 1.36 -7.53
N ASP A 64 -17.11 0.18 -7.43
CA ASP A 64 -17.88 -1.01 -7.11
C ASP A 64 -18.38 -0.86 -5.67
N SER A 65 -19.63 -0.42 -5.60
CA SER A 65 -20.68 -1.03 -4.80
C SER A 65 -20.16 -2.00 -3.75
N ILE A 66 -20.36 -1.58 -2.50
CA ILE A 66 -20.01 -2.20 -1.22
C ILE A 66 -20.35 -3.71 -1.07
N ASN A 67 -20.92 -4.40 -2.07
CA ASN A 67 -21.34 -5.80 -2.00
C ASN A 67 -21.03 -6.69 -3.22
N ASN A 68 -20.12 -6.32 -4.15
CA ASN A 68 -19.74 -7.25 -5.23
C ASN A 68 -18.44 -7.99 -4.86
N THR A 69 -18.52 -9.30 -4.65
CA THR A 69 -17.40 -10.24 -4.47
C THR A 69 -16.49 -10.26 -5.70
N ARG A 70 -15.80 -9.14 -5.97
CA ARG A 70 -14.64 -9.14 -6.85
C ARG A 70 -13.54 -9.89 -6.12
N ASN A 71 -13.22 -11.06 -6.64
CA ASN A 71 -12.00 -11.76 -6.28
C ASN A 71 -10.86 -11.02 -6.98
N TYR A 72 -10.12 -10.22 -6.22
CA TYR A 72 -8.88 -9.62 -6.69
C TYR A 72 -7.83 -10.71 -6.85
N LYS A 73 -7.00 -10.58 -7.86
CA LYS A 73 -5.82 -11.44 -8.01
C LYS A 73 -4.70 -10.91 -7.13
N ILE A 74 -3.75 -11.76 -6.78
CA ILE A 74 -2.51 -11.30 -6.16
C ILE A 74 -1.85 -10.22 -7.05
N GLY A 75 -1.32 -9.19 -6.41
CA GLY A 75 -0.69 -8.09 -7.12
C GLY A 75 -1.64 -6.95 -7.52
N ASP A 76 -2.96 -7.19 -7.59
CA ASP A 76 -3.95 -6.15 -7.91
C ASP A 76 -3.84 -4.97 -6.95
N LYS A 77 -3.86 -3.74 -7.50
CA LYS A 77 -3.68 -2.50 -6.75
C LYS A 77 -4.95 -1.67 -6.73
N ILE A 78 -5.23 -1.06 -5.59
CA ILE A 78 -6.37 -0.16 -5.39
C ILE A 78 -5.94 1.15 -4.74
N SER A 79 -6.76 2.18 -4.91
CA SER A 79 -6.72 3.41 -4.11
C SER A 79 -7.92 3.42 -3.17
N ASP A 80 -7.66 3.57 -1.88
CA ASP A 80 -8.66 3.46 -0.83
C ASP A 80 -8.58 4.66 0.13
N TYR A 81 -9.65 5.44 0.16
CA TYR A 81 -9.77 6.63 1.01
C TYR A 81 -10.17 6.23 2.42
N GLY A 82 -9.45 6.75 3.41
CA GLY A 82 -9.56 6.34 4.81
C GLY A 82 -8.95 4.98 5.12
N CYS A 83 -8.31 4.32 4.16
CA CYS A 83 -7.62 3.03 4.34
C CYS A 83 -8.54 1.91 4.88
N GLN A 84 -9.84 1.99 4.59
CA GLN A 84 -10.89 1.10 5.09
C GLN A 84 -10.70 -0.38 4.70
N ARG A 85 -9.98 -0.64 3.61
CA ARG A 85 -9.69 -1.98 3.07
C ARG A 85 -8.43 -2.61 3.66
N THR A 86 -7.65 -1.88 4.47
CA THR A 86 -6.42 -2.43 5.04
C THR A 86 -6.72 -3.68 5.86
N ASN A 87 -6.00 -4.77 5.59
CA ASN A 87 -6.18 -6.10 6.19
C ASN A 87 -7.53 -6.77 5.89
N GLN A 88 -8.38 -6.19 5.03
CA GLN A 88 -9.59 -6.84 4.55
C GLN A 88 -9.25 -7.90 3.51
N LYS A 89 -10.04 -8.97 3.46
CA LYS A 89 -9.88 -10.02 2.46
C LYS A 89 -10.08 -9.46 1.05
N CYS A 90 -9.18 -9.79 0.15
CA CYS A 90 -9.27 -9.48 -1.29
C CYS A 90 -9.38 -10.74 -2.15
N GLY A 91 -9.13 -11.92 -1.56
CA GLY A 91 -9.24 -13.22 -2.20
C GLY A 91 -9.02 -14.35 -1.19
N THR A 92 -9.00 -15.60 -1.67
CA THR A 92 -8.69 -16.78 -0.84
C THR A 92 -7.24 -16.71 -0.36
N ASN A 93 -7.04 -16.74 0.95
CA ASN A 93 -5.73 -16.58 1.60
C ASN A 93 -5.02 -15.25 1.26
N MET A 94 -5.77 -14.23 0.84
CA MET A 94 -5.23 -12.92 0.46
C MET A 94 -5.92 -11.77 1.20
N ILE A 95 -5.15 -10.72 1.50
CA ILE A 95 -5.60 -9.46 2.09
C ILE A 95 -5.00 -8.26 1.35
N PHE A 96 -5.67 -7.12 1.46
CA PHE A 96 -5.07 -5.85 1.08
C PHE A 96 -4.01 -5.42 2.10
N LYS A 97 -2.79 -5.18 1.59
CA LYS A 97 -1.70 -4.55 2.33
C LYS A 97 -1.46 -3.16 1.78
N THR A 98 -1.25 -2.19 2.68
CA THR A 98 -0.93 -0.82 2.31
C THR A 98 0.50 -0.72 1.80
N ILE A 99 0.65 -0.36 0.52
CA ILE A 99 1.95 -0.06 -0.10
C ILE A 99 2.40 1.34 0.31
N SER A 100 1.49 2.31 0.24
CA SER A 100 1.77 3.69 0.62
C SER A 100 0.51 4.40 1.10
N LYS A 101 0.71 5.45 1.90
CA LYS A 101 -0.36 6.34 2.37
C LYS A 101 0.03 7.77 2.05
N VAL A 102 -0.93 8.55 1.59
CA VAL A 102 -0.79 9.98 1.33
C VAL A 102 -1.86 10.70 2.13
N LEU A 103 -1.49 11.79 2.82
CA LEU A 103 -2.45 12.64 3.49
C LEU A 103 -3.26 13.38 2.41
N PHE A 104 -4.57 13.14 2.40
CA PHE A 104 -5.48 13.70 1.39
C PHE A 104 -6.16 14.97 1.89
N LEU A 105 -6.54 15.01 3.18
CA LEU A 105 -7.11 16.20 3.83
C LEU A 105 -6.60 16.33 5.27
N GLU A 106 -6.22 17.54 5.67
CA GLU A 106 -5.66 17.91 6.99
C GLU A 106 -6.68 18.66 7.88
N TYR A 107 -7.98 18.38 7.75
CA TYR A 107 -8.98 18.95 8.65
C TYR A 107 -8.96 18.27 10.04
N SER A 108 -9.93 18.60 10.90
CA SER A 108 -10.04 18.10 12.29
C SER A 108 -9.88 16.58 12.46
N GLN A 109 -10.07 15.79 11.39
CA GLN A 109 -9.67 14.40 11.29
C GLN A 109 -8.89 14.19 9.98
N PRO A 110 -7.62 13.74 10.02
CA PRO A 110 -6.81 13.55 8.82
C PRO A 110 -7.39 12.40 7.98
N LEU A 111 -7.72 12.69 6.71
CA LEU A 111 -8.15 11.67 5.76
C LEU A 111 -6.95 11.24 4.91
N TYR A 112 -6.64 9.95 4.93
CA TYR A 112 -5.56 9.39 4.12
C TYR A 112 -6.10 8.75 2.84
N ARG A 113 -5.36 8.86 1.74
CA ARG A 113 -5.50 7.99 0.57
C ARG A 113 -4.43 6.90 0.69
N CYS A 114 -4.86 5.65 0.86
CA CYS A 114 -3.98 4.49 0.88
C CYS A 114 -3.93 3.84 -0.50
N PHE A 115 -2.72 3.63 -1.02
CA PHE A 115 -2.49 2.72 -2.14
C PHE A 115 -2.24 1.33 -1.57
N GLN A 116 -3.07 0.37 -1.94
CA GLN A 116 -3.04 -0.97 -1.37
C GLN A 116 -2.93 -2.02 -2.46
N GLN A 117 -2.37 -3.16 -2.11
CA GLN A 117 -2.22 -4.31 -3.00
C GLN A 117 -2.71 -5.58 -2.34
N CYS A 118 -3.40 -6.41 -3.13
CA CYS A 118 -3.81 -7.74 -2.71
C CYS A 118 -2.58 -8.67 -2.64
N SER A 119 -2.37 -9.32 -1.50
CA SER A 119 -1.21 -10.16 -1.24
C SER A 119 -1.53 -11.27 -0.24
N CYS A 120 -0.68 -12.29 -0.14
CA CYS A 120 -0.87 -13.38 0.81
C CYS A 120 -0.96 -12.89 2.26
N ILE A 121 -1.88 -13.48 3.03
CA ILE A 121 -2.18 -13.08 4.43
C ILE A 121 -0.92 -13.02 5.29
N ASN A 122 -0.06 -14.03 5.16
CA ASN A 122 1.17 -14.18 5.91
C ASN A 122 2.10 -15.14 5.17
N ASP A 123 3.28 -15.37 5.72
CA ASP A 123 4.34 -16.19 5.11
C ASP A 123 4.02 -17.68 5.05
N LYS A 124 2.90 -18.13 5.67
CA LYS A 124 2.40 -19.50 5.51
C LYS A 124 1.92 -19.75 4.08
N TYR A 125 1.44 -18.70 3.40
CA TYR A 125 0.92 -18.80 2.05
C TYR A 125 1.90 -18.17 1.06
N VAL A 126 2.26 -18.93 0.05
CA VAL A 126 3.20 -18.52 -1.01
C VAL A 126 2.41 -18.25 -2.27
N GLU A 127 2.81 -17.18 -2.97
CA GLU A 127 2.28 -16.85 -4.28
C GLU A 127 2.60 -17.97 -5.28
N ASN A 128 1.56 -18.52 -5.91
CA ASN A 128 1.68 -19.47 -7.00
C ASN A 128 0.54 -19.24 -8.00
N ASP A 129 0.87 -18.98 -9.26
CA ASP A 129 -0.08 -18.76 -10.37
C ASP A 129 -1.23 -17.79 -10.03
N GLY A 130 -0.88 -16.62 -9.49
CA GLY A 130 -1.87 -15.61 -9.15
C GLY A 130 -2.65 -15.88 -7.85
N GLN A 131 -2.34 -16.99 -7.14
CA GLN A 131 -3.03 -17.46 -5.95
C GLN A 131 -2.10 -17.57 -4.73
N CYS A 132 -2.68 -17.66 -3.53
CA CYS A 132 -1.94 -17.87 -2.28
C CYS A 132 -2.18 -19.29 -1.77
N ILE A 133 -1.16 -20.15 -1.94
CA ILE A 133 -1.22 -21.57 -1.60
C ILE A 133 -0.44 -21.82 -0.31
N ASP A 134 -0.98 -22.67 0.57
CA ASP A 134 -0.31 -23.03 1.82
C ASP A 134 1.02 -23.76 1.50
N SER A 135 2.12 -23.19 1.97
CA SER A 135 3.48 -23.69 1.78
C SER A 135 3.67 -25.12 2.26
N MET A 136 2.87 -25.61 3.21
CA MET A 136 2.94 -27.00 3.67
C MET A 136 2.44 -28.00 2.61
N TYR A 137 1.56 -27.57 1.70
CA TYR A 137 0.98 -28.42 0.65
C TYR A 137 1.68 -28.28 -0.71
N ASN A 138 2.57 -27.29 -0.87
CA ASN A 138 3.34 -27.07 -2.10
C ASN A 138 4.67 -27.87 -2.14
N LYS A 139 4.82 -28.89 -1.30
CA LYS A 139 5.90 -29.89 -1.39
C LYS A 139 5.41 -31.10 -2.18
N VAL A 140 5.34 -30.99 -3.50
CA VAL A 140 5.27 -32.13 -4.43
C VAL A 140 6.26 -31.89 -5.56
#